data_AF-A0A9D8ZVC7-F1
#
_entry.id   AF-A0A9D8ZVC7-F1
#
_cell.length_a   1.000
_cell.length_b   1.000
_cell.length_c   1.000
_cell.angle_alpha   90.00
_cell.angle_beta   90.00
_cell.angle_gamma   90.00
#
_symmetry.space_group_name_H-M   'P 1'
#
loop_
_entity.id
_entity.type
_entity.pdbx_description
1 polymer ?
#
loop_
_entity_poly.entity_id
_entity_poly.type
_entity_poly.pdbx_seq_one_letter_code
_entity_poly.pdbx_strand_id
1 'polypeptide(L)'
;MGLKNILPTKDKSEKIEILLFEIAIFLTILVFLFWTGFSFYAGYQTLIKAIFVFGFVAYTGIYIAQKKSVSFNIMSSIYFGLSFGIMAFAWLPGGGITGAIIQFIILIFISGLLVLPIRAYLVFILLTAFIVIGFAIYEYFNPGVAVPYSNEIHRIRDISIASIISILVLGFSLFTFKRSYVRDRESLGKAINDIQVEKVKAESADKAKSQFLATISHEMRTPLNGIVGISELLGETDLNPEQVEMVKNLSYSSNMLHSLISDVLDLTTIEDENLELNENKFHLESEIKDILEIFRPKIDSRKAFLHLHHEHDSSIPKVLYGDISRIRQVLVNLVNNGIKFTNDGSVIIQTKLLKREDGIATIQFSVSDTGVGISKEDQDKLFTKFFRTRLANTIEGTGLGLTISKRLVELMGGEISFTSQLKKGSTFSFELPLSLEPKTPEKLEASVNEDDLSGLKILIAEDVPINQMVLSKMLKNLGIENIDIVDDGKQALEAATNGENDYDFILMDIQMPKLDGSQASRRIIEFYRGDLPFKIIAVTANVMKDDFVLYRESGMVDVLSKPVNIKMLSHTLHKHLN
;
A
#
# COMPACT_ATOMS: atom_id res chain seq x y z
N MET A 1 20.09 54.39 17.91
CA MET A 1 19.42 53.09 17.70
C MET A 1 18.10 53.36 16.98
N GLY A 2 17.97 52.95 15.71
CA GLY A 2 16.79 53.26 14.89
C GLY A 2 15.55 52.44 15.29
N LEU A 3 14.36 53.04 15.17
CA LEU A 3 13.04 52.44 15.48
C LEU A 3 12.80 51.05 14.84
N LYS A 4 13.50 50.71 13.75
CA LYS A 4 13.37 49.42 13.04
C LYS A 4 13.82 48.20 13.87
N ASN A 5 14.69 48.38 14.87
CA ASN A 5 15.17 47.27 15.71
C ASN A 5 14.28 47.01 16.95
N ILE A 6 13.19 47.76 17.12
CA ILE A 6 12.27 47.64 18.25
C ILE A 6 11.00 46.87 17.86
N LEU A 7 10.71 46.75 16.55
CA LEU A 7 9.57 45.99 16.05
C LEU A 7 9.96 44.52 15.83
N PRO A 8 9.05 43.56 16.12
CA PRO A 8 9.33 42.13 16.00
C PRO A 8 9.83 41.79 14.59
N THR A 9 10.99 41.15 14.54
CA THR A 9 11.70 40.80 13.31
C THR A 9 10.89 39.79 12.51
N LYS A 10 10.84 40.03 11.20
CA LYS A 10 10.04 39.29 10.22
C LYS A 10 10.78 38.00 9.81
N ASP A 11 11.16 37.16 10.78
CA ASP A 11 11.76 35.86 10.48
C ASP A 11 10.66 34.86 10.08
N LYS A 12 10.87 34.16 8.97
CA LYS A 12 9.91 33.21 8.40
C LYS A 12 9.87 31.87 9.16
N SER A 13 10.72 31.69 10.17
CA SER A 13 10.93 30.42 10.88
C SER A 13 10.44 30.39 12.33
N GLU A 14 10.03 31.52 12.90
CA GLU A 14 9.60 31.55 14.31
C GLU A 14 8.15 31.06 14.47
N LYS A 15 7.95 30.14 15.42
CA LYS A 15 6.62 29.68 15.83
C LYS A 15 5.76 30.89 16.21
N ILE A 16 4.51 30.92 15.74
CA ILE A 16 3.55 32.02 15.99
C ILE A 16 3.45 32.37 17.48
N GLU A 17 3.56 31.38 18.36
CA GLU A 17 3.59 31.53 19.82
C GLU A 17 4.70 32.48 20.30
N ILE A 18 5.89 32.39 19.71
CA ILE A 18 7.04 33.26 20.03
C ILE A 18 6.75 34.69 19.60
N LEU A 19 6.24 34.88 18.38
CA LEU A 19 5.90 36.20 17.86
C LEU A 19 4.81 36.87 18.71
N LEU A 20 3.75 36.14 19.07
CA LEU A 20 2.68 36.65 19.92
C LEU A 20 3.19 37.00 21.33
N PHE A 21 4.14 36.24 21.86
CA PHE A 21 4.76 36.51 23.14
C PHE A 21 5.68 37.73 23.14
N GLU A 22 6.47 37.92 22.08
CA GLU A 22 7.26 39.15 21.93
C GLU A 22 6.37 40.39 21.89
N ILE A 23 5.26 40.32 21.16
CA ILE A 23 4.26 41.39 21.10
C ILE A 23 3.65 41.63 22.49
N ALA A 24 3.29 40.57 23.21
CA ALA A 24 2.71 40.69 24.55
C ALA A 24 3.70 41.35 25.54
N ILE A 25 4.96 40.90 25.58
CA ILE A 25 5.99 41.50 26.43
C ILE A 25 6.20 42.98 26.07
N PHE A 26 6.29 43.29 24.77
CA PHE A 26 6.50 44.67 24.31
C PHE A 26 5.35 45.60 24.72
N LEU A 27 4.11 45.16 24.57
CA LEU A 27 2.93 45.92 25.01
C LEU A 27 2.96 46.13 26.53
N THR A 28 3.32 45.10 27.30
CA THR A 28 3.45 45.19 28.76
C THR A 28 4.53 46.20 29.16
N ILE A 29 5.69 46.21 28.49
CA ILE A 29 6.74 47.23 28.73
C ILE A 29 6.20 48.64 28.48
N LEU A 30 5.46 48.86 27.40
CA LEU A 30 4.87 50.18 27.10
C LEU A 30 3.86 50.62 28.17
N VAL A 31 3.03 49.69 28.65
CA VAL A 31 2.09 49.96 29.75
C VAL A 31 2.86 50.36 31.01
N PHE A 32 3.88 49.59 31.43
CA PHE A 32 4.67 49.91 32.62
C PHE A 32 5.48 51.21 32.47
N LEU A 33 5.99 51.51 31.27
CA LEU A 33 6.67 52.77 30.98
C LEU A 33 5.73 53.97 31.14
N PHE A 34 4.52 53.88 30.56
CA PHE A 34 3.50 54.91 30.69
C PHE A 34 3.13 55.13 32.16
N TRP A 35 2.82 54.06 32.90
CA TRP A 35 2.42 54.16 34.30
C TRP A 35 3.55 54.63 35.21
N THR A 36 4.80 54.31 34.89
CA THR A 36 5.96 54.88 35.56
C THR A 36 5.93 56.39 35.45
N GLY A 37 5.87 56.96 34.24
CA GLY A 37 5.80 58.41 34.04
C GLY A 37 4.56 59.06 34.65
N PHE A 38 3.39 58.44 34.45
CA PHE A 38 2.13 58.94 34.99
C PHE A 38 2.11 58.95 36.52
N SER A 39 2.70 57.94 37.17
CA SER A 39 2.73 57.84 38.63
C SER A 39 3.49 58.98 39.32
N PHE A 40 4.53 59.51 38.67
CA PHE A 40 5.25 60.70 39.13
C PHE A 40 4.42 61.97 38.95
N TYR A 41 3.81 62.14 37.78
CA TYR A 41 2.95 63.29 37.48
C TYR A 41 1.72 63.36 38.39
N ALA A 42 1.05 62.23 38.60
CA ALA A 42 -0.19 62.14 39.35
C ALA A 42 0.00 61.97 40.87
N GLY A 43 1.25 61.95 41.36
CA GLY A 43 1.54 61.99 42.79
C GLY A 43 1.25 60.71 43.56
N TYR A 44 1.42 59.53 42.94
CA TYR A 44 1.15 58.24 43.59
C TYR A 44 2.06 58.00 44.81
N GLN A 45 1.64 57.10 45.70
CA GLN A 45 2.46 56.66 46.82
C GLN A 45 3.79 56.06 46.35
N THR A 46 4.83 56.20 47.18
CA THR A 46 6.19 55.71 46.87
C THR A 46 6.22 54.22 46.52
N LEU A 47 5.40 53.41 47.20
CA LEU A 47 5.31 51.97 46.94
C LEU A 47 4.79 51.67 45.51
N ILE A 48 3.74 52.35 45.07
CA ILE A 48 3.15 52.14 43.73
C ILE A 48 4.12 52.60 42.63
N LYS A 49 4.79 53.73 42.84
CA LYS A 49 5.86 54.21 41.95
C LYS A 49 6.97 53.16 41.80
N ALA A 50 7.41 52.58 42.92
CA ALA A 50 8.43 51.54 42.91
C ALA A 50 7.96 50.28 42.15
N ILE A 51 6.69 49.88 42.30
CA ILE A 51 6.11 48.74 41.56
C ILE A 51 6.14 49.00 40.05
N PHE A 52 5.75 50.19 39.58
CA PHE A 52 5.76 50.49 38.15
C PHE A 52 7.18 50.53 37.57
N VAL A 53 8.12 51.16 38.27
CA VAL A 53 9.54 51.18 37.88
C VAL A 53 10.12 49.77 37.84
N PHE A 54 9.84 48.97 38.87
CA PHE A 54 10.27 47.58 38.93
C PHE A 54 9.70 46.75 37.77
N GLY A 55 8.39 46.86 37.51
CA GLY A 55 7.76 46.19 36.38
C GLY A 55 8.40 46.57 35.05
N PHE A 56 8.63 47.86 34.80
CA PHE A 56 9.30 48.33 33.58
C PHE A 56 10.68 47.69 33.40
N VAL A 57 11.51 47.69 34.44
CA VAL A 57 12.85 47.08 34.40
C VAL A 57 12.78 45.56 34.21
N ALA A 58 11.91 44.89 34.98
CA ALA A 58 11.80 43.44 34.96
C ALA A 58 11.29 42.91 33.63
N TYR A 59 10.23 43.49 33.04
CA TYR A 59 9.74 43.08 31.73
C TYR A 59 10.70 43.42 30.60
N THR A 60 11.46 44.52 30.71
CA THR A 60 12.56 44.81 29.77
C THR A 60 13.65 43.74 29.85
N GLY A 61 13.98 43.26 31.05
CA GLY A 61 14.89 42.13 31.26
C GLY A 61 14.39 40.84 30.61
N ILE A 62 13.10 40.52 30.77
CA ILE A 62 12.46 39.35 30.12
C ILE A 62 12.52 39.47 28.59
N TYR A 63 12.24 40.65 28.03
CA TYR A 63 12.34 40.90 26.58
C TYR A 63 13.75 40.66 26.04
N ILE A 64 14.77 41.16 26.73
CA ILE A 64 16.18 40.96 26.35
C ILE A 64 16.57 39.48 26.48
N ALA A 65 16.13 38.80 27.54
CA ALA A 65 16.39 37.37 27.75
C ALA A 65 15.75 36.50 26.67
N GLN A 66 14.51 36.81 26.28
CA GLN A 66 13.80 36.14 25.18
C GLN A 66 14.57 36.26 23.86
N LYS A 67 15.10 37.46 23.54
CA LYS A 67 15.95 37.68 22.34
C LYS A 67 17.29 36.96 22.37
N LYS A 68 17.74 36.46 23.54
CA LYS A 68 18.95 35.63 23.69
C LYS A 68 18.65 34.12 23.60
N SER A 69 17.53 33.74 22.97
CA SER A 69 17.13 32.35 22.68
C SER A 69 16.87 31.47 23.92
N VAL A 70 16.40 32.07 25.02
CA VAL A 70 15.90 31.27 26.15
C VAL A 70 14.57 30.60 25.77
N SER A 71 14.32 29.39 26.29
CA SER A 71 13.11 28.62 26.00
C SER A 71 11.83 29.41 26.29
N PHE A 72 10.93 29.43 25.29
CA PHE A 72 9.61 30.06 25.36
C PHE A 72 8.79 29.63 26.59
N ASN A 73 8.81 28.34 26.94
CA ASN A 73 8.04 27.83 28.09
C ASN A 73 8.54 28.40 29.42
N ILE A 74 9.85 28.60 29.54
CA ILE A 74 10.47 29.16 30.76
C ILE A 74 10.16 30.66 30.84
N MET A 75 10.35 31.38 29.73
CA MET A 75 10.13 32.83 29.70
C MET A 75 8.66 33.21 29.87
N SER A 76 7.73 32.49 29.25
CA SER A 76 6.29 32.71 29.44
C SER A 76 5.87 32.43 30.89
N SER A 77 6.40 31.38 31.52
CA SER A 77 6.14 31.08 32.93
C SER A 77 6.67 32.20 33.85
N ILE A 78 7.88 32.71 33.60
CA ILE A 78 8.45 33.83 34.36
C ILE A 78 7.62 35.10 34.17
N TYR A 79 7.21 35.38 32.93
CA TYR A 79 6.38 36.54 32.60
C TYR A 79 5.04 36.55 33.34
N PHE A 80 4.30 35.42 33.31
CA PHE A 80 3.02 35.33 34.01
C PHE A 80 3.18 35.24 35.53
N GLY A 81 4.21 34.55 36.02
CA GLY A 81 4.53 34.51 37.45
C GLY A 81 4.84 35.90 38.00
N LEU A 82 5.64 36.69 37.27
CA LEU A 82 5.91 38.09 37.60
C LEU A 82 4.64 38.95 37.54
N SER A 83 3.77 38.73 36.55
CA SER A 83 2.49 39.43 36.41
C SER A 83 1.59 39.21 37.63
N PHE A 84 1.45 37.96 38.07
CA PHE A 84 0.68 37.62 39.28
C PHE A 84 1.32 38.19 40.54
N GLY A 85 2.65 38.14 40.66
CA GLY A 85 3.37 38.72 41.78
C GLY A 85 3.12 40.23 41.90
N ILE A 86 3.34 40.97 40.81
CA ILE A 86 3.09 42.42 40.75
C ILE A 86 1.63 42.74 41.09
N MET A 87 0.67 41.97 40.54
CA MET A 87 -0.75 42.14 40.82
C MET A 87 -1.06 41.96 42.32
N ALA A 88 -0.54 40.91 42.95
CA ALA A 88 -0.76 40.64 44.37
C ALA A 88 -0.20 41.76 45.26
N PHE A 89 1.00 42.27 44.96
CA PHE A 89 1.60 43.39 45.69
C PHE A 89 0.92 44.74 45.42
N ALA A 90 0.34 44.91 44.22
CA ALA A 90 -0.34 46.14 43.82
C ALA A 90 -1.82 46.19 44.20
N TRP A 91 -2.44 45.08 44.64
CA TRP A 91 -3.86 45.01 44.94
C TRP A 91 -4.31 46.05 45.98
N LEU A 92 -3.73 45.99 47.19
CA LEU A 92 -4.13 46.87 48.29
C LEU A 92 -3.70 48.34 48.07
N PRO A 93 -2.47 48.64 47.62
CA PRO A 93 -2.07 50.02 47.33
C PRO A 93 -2.83 50.62 46.12
N GLY A 94 -3.25 49.77 45.18
CA GLY A 94 -3.95 50.15 43.95
C GLY A 94 -5.45 50.38 44.09
N GLY A 95 -5.96 50.53 45.32
CA GLY A 95 -7.38 50.83 45.59
C GLY A 95 -8.31 49.62 45.62
N GLY A 96 -7.77 48.39 45.62
CA GLY A 96 -8.54 47.16 45.80
C GLY A 96 -9.62 46.95 44.74
N ILE A 97 -10.77 46.43 45.16
CA ILE A 97 -11.94 46.17 44.28
C ILE A 97 -12.44 47.45 43.59
N THR A 98 -12.23 48.62 44.20
CA THR A 98 -12.73 49.90 43.67
C THR A 98 -11.71 50.66 42.81
N GLY A 99 -10.51 50.11 42.62
CA GLY A 99 -9.40 50.78 41.96
C GLY A 99 -9.13 50.34 40.53
N ALA A 100 -8.13 51.01 39.92
CA ALA A 100 -7.70 50.73 38.56
C ALA A 100 -7.02 49.36 38.40
N ILE A 101 -6.65 48.69 39.50
CA ILE A 101 -5.98 47.37 39.47
C ILE A 101 -6.77 46.33 38.67
N ILE A 102 -8.10 46.37 38.71
CA ILE A 102 -8.96 45.46 37.94
C ILE A 102 -8.71 45.57 36.43
N GLN A 103 -8.41 46.78 35.92
CA GLN A 103 -8.14 46.98 34.50
C GLN A 103 -6.81 46.34 34.07
N PHE A 104 -5.82 46.25 34.97
CA PHE A 104 -4.57 45.54 34.72
C PHE A 104 -4.75 44.01 34.70
N ILE A 105 -5.73 43.48 35.43
CA ILE A 105 -6.05 42.05 35.40
C ILE A 105 -6.61 41.66 34.04
N ILE A 106 -7.44 42.51 33.44
CA ILE A 106 -7.94 42.32 32.08
C ILE A 106 -6.77 42.25 31.08
N LEU A 107 -5.76 43.11 31.22
CA LEU A 107 -4.56 43.08 30.38
C LEU A 107 -3.78 41.77 30.53
N ILE A 108 -3.58 41.30 31.77
CA ILE A 108 -2.94 40.01 32.07
C ILE A 108 -3.73 38.85 31.44
N PHE A 109 -5.06 38.91 31.47
CA PHE A 109 -5.95 37.92 30.88
C PHE A 109 -5.84 37.84 29.36
N ILE A 110 -5.83 39.01 28.70
CA ILE A 110 -5.65 39.12 27.25
C ILE A 110 -4.27 38.63 26.83
N SER A 111 -3.24 38.98 27.61
CA SER A 111 -1.88 38.47 27.39
C SER A 111 -1.84 36.95 27.51
N GLY A 112 -2.55 36.37 28.49
CA GLY A 112 -2.71 34.92 28.65
C GLY A 112 -3.30 34.26 27.41
N LEU A 113 -4.38 34.84 26.87
CA LEU A 113 -5.08 34.33 25.69
C LEU A 113 -4.19 34.26 24.44
N LEU A 114 -3.32 35.27 24.27
CA LEU A 114 -2.45 35.38 23.11
C LEU A 114 -1.25 34.42 23.18
N VAL A 115 -0.75 34.15 24.38
CA VAL A 115 0.55 33.51 24.57
C VAL A 115 0.43 32.05 24.98
N LEU A 116 -0.53 31.73 25.85
CA LEU A 116 -0.61 30.41 26.45
C LEU A 116 -1.35 29.44 25.53
N PRO A 117 -0.90 28.17 25.42
CA PRO A 117 -1.68 27.14 24.77
C PRO A 117 -2.99 26.93 25.54
N ILE A 118 -4.05 26.53 24.85
CA ILE A 118 -5.42 26.42 25.40
C ILE A 118 -5.46 25.68 26.74
N ARG A 119 -4.72 24.56 26.87
CA ARG A 119 -4.65 23.79 28.12
C ARG A 119 -4.06 24.59 29.29
N ALA A 120 -2.97 25.31 29.06
CA ALA A 120 -2.35 26.16 30.08
C ALA A 120 -3.19 27.42 30.35
N TYR A 121 -3.85 27.95 29.32
CA TYR A 121 -4.73 29.10 29.45
C TYR A 121 -5.93 28.79 30.35
N LEU A 122 -6.55 27.60 30.26
CA LEU A 122 -7.62 27.19 31.17
C LEU A 122 -7.18 27.18 32.64
N VAL A 123 -6.00 26.61 32.92
CA VAL A 123 -5.41 26.63 34.27
C VAL A 123 -5.13 28.05 34.73
N PHE A 124 -4.61 28.88 33.83
CA PHE A 124 -4.34 30.29 34.08
C PHE A 124 -5.61 31.10 34.41
N ILE A 125 -6.74 30.85 33.74
CA ILE A 125 -8.03 31.46 34.08
C ILE A 125 -8.42 31.09 35.51
N LEU A 126 -8.34 29.81 35.88
CA LEU A 126 -8.70 29.33 37.21
C LEU A 126 -7.80 29.93 38.30
N LEU A 127 -6.49 29.98 38.05
CA LEU A 127 -5.51 30.59 38.97
C LEU A 127 -5.80 32.09 39.15
N THR A 128 -6.06 32.81 38.06
CA THR A 128 -6.38 34.25 38.09
C THR A 128 -7.66 34.48 38.89
N ALA A 129 -8.72 33.72 38.59
CA ALA A 129 -10.00 33.82 39.30
C ALA A 129 -9.83 33.53 40.81
N PHE A 130 -9.05 32.49 41.16
CA PHE A 130 -8.76 32.15 42.55
C PHE A 130 -8.06 33.30 43.29
N ILE A 131 -7.04 33.93 42.68
CA ILE A 131 -6.31 35.05 43.29
C ILE A 131 -7.24 36.26 43.46
N VAL A 132 -8.00 36.62 42.42
CA VAL A 132 -8.90 37.78 42.44
C VAL A 132 -10.02 37.61 43.47
N ILE A 133 -10.66 36.45 43.48
CA ILE A 133 -11.71 36.13 44.46
C ILE A 133 -11.12 36.10 45.87
N GLY A 134 -9.93 35.53 46.06
CA GLY A 134 -9.26 35.49 47.36
C GLY A 134 -9.00 36.88 47.93
N PHE A 135 -8.44 37.79 47.13
CA PHE A 135 -8.23 39.17 47.55
C PHE A 135 -9.54 39.94 47.74
N ALA A 136 -10.54 39.72 46.90
CA ALA A 136 -11.84 40.37 47.04
C ALA A 136 -12.57 39.93 48.33
N ILE A 137 -12.52 38.63 48.65
CA ILE A 137 -13.06 38.09 49.92
C ILE A 137 -12.29 38.67 51.10
N TYR A 138 -10.95 38.73 51.02
CA TYR A 138 -10.13 39.31 52.08
C TYR A 138 -10.48 40.79 52.34
N GLU A 139 -10.67 41.58 51.29
CA GLU A 139 -11.07 42.99 51.35
C GLU A 139 -12.50 43.15 51.89
N TYR A 140 -13.42 42.24 51.55
CA TYR A 140 -14.79 42.22 52.08
C TYR A 140 -14.82 42.01 53.60
N PHE A 141 -14.00 41.08 54.12
CA PHE A 141 -13.92 40.82 55.56
C PHE A 141 -13.07 41.86 56.32
N ASN A 142 -12.22 42.61 55.62
CA ASN A 142 -11.35 43.63 56.22
C ASN A 142 -11.53 44.99 55.50
N PRO A 143 -12.69 45.65 55.67
CA PRO A 143 -12.95 46.94 55.05
C PRO A 143 -11.95 47.98 55.56
N GLY A 144 -11.22 48.61 54.64
CA GLY A 144 -10.23 49.66 54.95
C GLY A 144 -8.75 49.23 54.85
N VAL A 145 -8.47 47.97 54.51
CA VAL A 145 -7.09 47.52 54.25
C VAL A 145 -6.57 48.01 52.88
N ALA A 146 -7.47 48.22 51.91
CA ALA A 146 -7.14 48.86 50.64
C ALA A 146 -6.92 50.36 50.85
N VAL A 147 -5.88 50.91 50.21
CA VAL A 147 -5.58 52.34 50.28
C VAL A 147 -6.67 53.11 49.54
N PRO A 148 -7.44 53.99 50.21
CA PRO A 148 -8.49 54.74 49.55
C PRO A 148 -7.90 55.83 48.64
N TYR A 149 -8.60 56.12 47.55
CA TYR A 149 -8.27 57.27 46.70
C TYR A 149 -8.50 58.58 47.47
N SER A 150 -7.66 59.58 47.20
CA SER A 150 -7.75 60.90 47.84
C SER A 150 -9.05 61.65 47.54
N ASN A 151 -9.63 61.45 46.35
CA ASN A 151 -10.99 61.88 46.02
C ASN A 151 -11.58 61.02 44.88
N GLU A 152 -12.88 61.16 44.67
CA GLU A 152 -13.62 60.40 43.64
C GLU A 152 -13.18 60.76 42.21
N ILE A 153 -12.80 62.01 41.96
CA ILE A 153 -12.31 62.47 40.66
C ILE A 153 -11.01 61.75 40.28
N HIS A 154 -10.07 61.57 41.23
CA HIS A 154 -8.84 60.83 41.04
C HIS A 154 -9.11 59.37 40.72
N ARG A 155 -10.06 58.73 41.44
CA ARG A 155 -10.48 57.34 41.17
C ARG A 155 -11.05 57.18 39.76
N ILE A 156 -11.99 58.04 39.37
CA ILE A 156 -12.63 57.99 38.05
C ILE A 156 -11.59 58.21 36.94
N ARG A 157 -10.68 59.19 37.11
CA ARG A 157 -9.61 59.46 36.15
C ARG A 157 -8.67 58.27 35.99
N ASP A 158 -8.25 57.66 37.09
CA ASP A 158 -7.34 56.51 37.09
C ASP A 158 -7.96 55.30 36.37
N ILE A 159 -9.20 54.96 36.73
CA ILE A 159 -9.96 53.89 36.06
C ILE A 159 -10.18 54.19 34.59
N SER A 160 -10.50 55.45 34.22
CA SER A 160 -10.74 55.84 32.83
C SER A 160 -9.48 55.71 31.98
N ILE A 161 -8.34 56.19 32.47
CA ILE A 161 -7.05 56.08 31.79
C ILE A 161 -6.65 54.61 31.64
N ALA A 162 -6.79 53.82 32.70
CA ALA A 162 -6.50 52.39 32.65
C ALA A 162 -7.42 51.65 31.66
N SER A 163 -8.70 51.99 31.61
CA SER A 163 -9.67 51.39 30.67
C SER A 163 -9.32 51.73 29.22
N ILE A 164 -8.95 52.98 28.92
CA ILE A 164 -8.52 53.39 27.57
C ILE A 164 -7.27 52.62 27.14
N ILE A 165 -6.28 52.49 28.03
CA ILE A 165 -5.06 51.71 27.76
C ILE A 165 -5.41 50.24 27.50
N SER A 166 -6.26 49.63 28.33
CA SER A 166 -6.70 48.25 28.15
C SER A 166 -7.39 48.02 26.81
N ILE A 167 -8.26 48.93 26.37
CA ILE A 167 -8.93 48.86 25.07
C ILE A 167 -7.93 48.98 23.92
N LEU A 168 -6.96 49.91 24.00
CA LEU A 168 -5.94 50.10 22.97
C LEU A 168 -5.04 48.86 22.83
N VAL A 169 -4.59 48.30 23.95
CA VAL A 169 -3.78 47.08 23.97
C VAL A 169 -4.59 45.90 23.42
N LEU A 170 -5.84 45.73 23.86
CA LEU A 170 -6.73 44.67 23.34
C LEU A 170 -6.93 44.80 21.81
N GLY A 171 -7.23 46.00 21.33
CA GLY A 171 -7.43 46.25 19.89
C GLY A 171 -6.18 45.92 19.06
N PHE A 172 -5.01 46.32 19.53
CA PHE A 172 -3.74 46.00 18.87
C PHE A 172 -3.44 44.49 18.92
N SER A 173 -3.65 43.85 20.07
CA SER A 173 -3.50 42.41 20.26
C SER A 173 -4.41 41.57 19.34
N LEU A 174 -5.69 41.94 19.21
CA LEU A 174 -6.61 41.26 18.31
C LEU A 174 -6.24 41.48 16.83
N PHE A 175 -5.77 42.68 16.49
CA PHE A 175 -5.31 42.99 15.14
C PHE A 175 -4.10 42.13 14.73
N THR A 176 -3.09 42.03 15.59
CA THR A 176 -1.89 41.20 15.32
C THR A 176 -2.25 39.72 15.24
N PHE A 177 -3.10 39.23 16.14
CA PHE A 177 -3.61 37.86 16.11
C PHE A 177 -4.36 37.54 14.81
N LYS A 178 -5.34 38.38 14.43
CA LYS A 178 -6.13 38.21 13.20
C LYS A 178 -5.22 38.21 11.96
N ARG A 179 -4.24 39.11 11.94
CA ARG A 179 -3.28 39.20 10.83
C ARG A 179 -2.41 37.94 10.71
N SER A 180 -1.94 37.37 11.82
CA SER A 180 -1.18 36.11 11.77
C SER A 180 -2.08 34.97 11.30
N TYR A 181 -3.26 34.83 11.90
CA TYR A 181 -4.22 33.76 11.59
C TYR A 181 -4.57 33.69 10.09
N VAL A 182 -4.84 34.84 9.45
CA VAL A 182 -5.14 34.88 8.01
C VAL A 182 -3.96 34.41 7.17
N ARG A 183 -2.74 34.88 7.48
CA ARG A 183 -1.51 34.49 6.77
C ARG A 183 -1.24 32.99 6.88
N ASP A 184 -1.43 32.42 8.06
CA ASP A 184 -1.14 31.01 8.32
C ASP A 184 -2.17 30.12 7.61
N ARG A 185 -3.43 30.54 7.59
CA ARG A 185 -4.50 29.88 6.81
C ARG A 185 -4.22 29.91 5.30
N GLU A 186 -3.77 31.02 4.75
CA GLU A 186 -3.38 31.11 3.33
C GLU A 186 -2.18 30.21 3.00
N SER A 187 -1.19 30.17 3.89
CA SER A 187 0.01 29.33 3.72
C SER A 187 -0.34 27.85 3.77
N LEU A 188 -1.24 27.46 4.67
CA LEU A 188 -1.76 26.10 4.77
C LEU A 188 -2.55 25.71 3.50
N GLY A 189 -3.40 26.60 3.00
CA GLY A 189 -4.16 26.35 1.76
C GLY A 189 -3.27 26.10 0.55
N LYS A 190 -2.18 26.87 0.42
CA LYS A 190 -1.17 26.65 -0.63
C LYS A 190 -0.45 25.31 -0.46
N ALA A 191 0.01 24.99 0.75
CA ALA A 191 0.69 23.73 1.02
C ALA A 191 -0.19 22.51 0.71
N ILE A 192 -1.48 22.56 1.06
CA ILE A 192 -2.44 21.49 0.74
C ILE A 192 -2.59 21.33 -0.77
N ASN A 193 -2.72 22.44 -1.51
CA ASN A 193 -2.87 22.39 -2.96
C ASN A 193 -1.61 21.84 -3.64
N ASP A 194 -0.43 22.26 -3.20
CA ASP A 194 0.84 21.78 -3.74
C ASP A 194 1.01 20.27 -3.49
N ILE A 195 0.66 19.80 -2.28
CA ILE A 195 0.65 18.37 -1.95
C ILE A 195 -0.33 17.60 -2.85
N GLN A 196 -1.52 18.14 -3.10
CA GLN A 196 -2.52 17.49 -3.94
C GLN A 196 -2.05 17.37 -5.39
N VAL A 197 -1.41 18.42 -5.93
CA VAL A 197 -0.86 18.40 -7.29
C VAL A 197 0.26 17.37 -7.41
N GLU A 198 1.19 17.32 -6.47
CA GLU A 198 2.28 16.34 -6.49
C GLU A 198 1.76 14.90 -6.31
N LYS A 199 0.71 14.71 -5.49
CA LYS A 199 0.04 13.41 -5.35
C LYS A 199 -0.54 12.92 -6.67
N VAL A 200 -1.31 13.75 -7.37
CA VAL A 200 -1.94 13.37 -8.66
C VAL A 200 -0.87 13.05 -9.71
N LYS A 201 0.23 13.80 -9.76
CA LYS A 201 1.35 13.48 -10.65
C LYS A 201 1.96 12.12 -10.34
N ALA A 202 2.22 11.83 -9.06
CA ALA A 202 2.77 10.55 -8.62
C ALA A 202 1.83 9.39 -9.00
N GLU A 203 0.53 9.51 -8.73
CA GLU A 203 -0.48 8.49 -9.09
C GLU A 203 -0.57 8.29 -10.61
N SER A 204 -0.52 9.36 -11.39
CA SER A 204 -0.55 9.27 -12.86
C SER A 204 0.69 8.58 -13.45
N ALA A 205 1.87 8.86 -12.87
CA ALA A 205 3.12 8.24 -13.29
C ALA A 205 3.15 6.74 -12.95
N ASP A 206 2.61 6.38 -11.79
CA ASP A 206 2.53 4.99 -11.35
C ASP A 206 1.57 4.19 -12.23
N LYS A 207 0.36 4.73 -12.49
CA LYS A 207 -0.59 4.11 -13.43
C LYS A 207 0.00 3.93 -14.84
N ALA A 208 0.72 4.94 -15.34
CA ALA A 208 1.38 4.86 -16.64
C ALA A 208 2.47 3.79 -16.67
N LYS A 209 3.23 3.65 -15.58
CA LYS A 209 4.24 2.59 -15.42
C LYS A 209 3.59 1.20 -15.45
N SER A 210 2.52 0.97 -14.68
CA SER A 210 1.83 -0.33 -14.66
C SER A 210 1.21 -0.68 -16.02
N GLN A 211 0.55 0.29 -16.67
CA GLN A 211 -0.05 0.09 -17.99
C GLN A 211 1.02 -0.19 -19.07
N PHE A 212 2.16 0.50 -19.00
CA PHE A 212 3.30 0.26 -19.88
C PHE A 212 3.83 -1.16 -19.71
N LEU A 213 4.04 -1.60 -18.47
CA LEU A 213 4.53 -2.96 -18.18
C LEU A 213 3.54 -4.04 -18.64
N ALA A 214 2.23 -3.83 -18.42
CA ALA A 214 1.19 -4.75 -18.90
C ALA A 214 1.15 -4.85 -20.44
N THR A 215 1.28 -3.72 -21.13
CA THR A 215 1.31 -3.70 -22.61
C THR A 215 2.56 -4.39 -23.14
N ILE A 216 3.74 -4.04 -22.60
CA ILE A 216 5.01 -4.64 -23.01
C ILE A 216 5.04 -6.14 -22.72
N SER A 217 4.43 -6.59 -21.61
CA SER A 217 4.26 -8.01 -21.31
C SER A 217 3.60 -8.75 -22.47
N HIS A 218 2.46 -8.25 -22.92
CA HIS A 218 1.69 -8.87 -23.99
C HIS A 218 2.45 -8.83 -25.32
N GLU A 219 3.02 -7.68 -25.66
CA GLU A 219 3.80 -7.47 -26.89
C GLU A 219 5.08 -8.32 -26.95
N MET A 220 5.70 -8.62 -25.80
CA MET A 220 6.88 -9.48 -25.73
C MET A 220 6.52 -10.97 -25.72
N ARG A 221 5.38 -11.35 -25.12
CA ARG A 221 4.95 -12.76 -25.01
C ARG A 221 4.51 -13.34 -26.35
N THR A 222 3.79 -12.58 -27.16
CA THR A 222 3.27 -13.03 -28.47
C THR A 222 4.37 -13.51 -29.45
N PRO A 223 5.41 -12.72 -29.78
CA PRO A 223 6.46 -13.18 -30.68
C PRO A 223 7.26 -14.34 -30.07
N LEU A 224 7.43 -14.36 -28.75
CA LEU A 224 8.19 -15.39 -28.06
C LEU A 224 7.48 -16.75 -28.06
N ASN A 225 6.17 -16.75 -27.86
CA ASN A 225 5.34 -17.96 -28.04
C ASN A 225 5.41 -18.49 -29.47
N GLY A 226 5.47 -17.59 -30.46
CA GLY A 226 5.70 -17.97 -31.85
C GLY A 226 7.06 -18.68 -32.05
N ILE A 227 8.14 -18.14 -31.47
CA ILE A 227 9.47 -18.76 -31.55
C ILE A 227 9.48 -20.12 -30.84
N VAL A 228 8.91 -20.21 -29.62
CA VAL A 228 8.82 -21.47 -28.87
C VAL A 228 8.03 -22.50 -29.66
N GLY A 229 6.85 -22.15 -30.16
CA GLY A 229 6.00 -23.07 -30.94
C GLY A 229 6.67 -23.55 -32.23
N ILE A 230 7.33 -22.66 -32.99
CA ILE A 230 8.09 -23.06 -34.20
C ILE A 230 9.27 -23.96 -33.81
N SER A 231 9.96 -23.68 -32.71
CA SER A 231 11.07 -24.51 -32.24
C SER A 231 10.64 -25.94 -31.88
N GLU A 232 9.48 -26.09 -31.24
CA GLU A 232 8.90 -27.39 -30.91
C GLU A 232 8.48 -28.14 -32.17
N LEU A 233 7.82 -27.45 -33.11
CA LEU A 233 7.40 -28.06 -34.38
C LEU A 233 8.59 -28.50 -35.23
N LEU A 234 9.66 -27.71 -35.29
CA LEU A 234 10.89 -28.11 -35.96
C LEU A 234 11.48 -29.38 -35.33
N GLY A 235 11.41 -29.50 -34.00
CA GLY A 235 11.89 -30.68 -33.27
C GLY A 235 11.17 -31.99 -33.63
N GLU A 236 9.93 -31.89 -34.11
CA GLU A 236 9.09 -33.02 -34.56
C GLU A 236 9.28 -33.37 -36.05
N THR A 237 10.18 -32.69 -36.76
CA THR A 237 10.48 -32.97 -38.18
C THR A 237 11.70 -33.88 -38.36
N ASP A 238 11.88 -34.44 -39.56
CA ASP A 238 13.07 -35.21 -39.91
C ASP A 238 14.29 -34.28 -40.01
N LEU A 239 14.98 -34.14 -38.87
CA LEU A 239 16.19 -33.33 -38.72
C LEU A 239 17.44 -34.21 -38.74
N ASN A 240 18.52 -33.69 -39.32
CA ASN A 240 19.84 -34.31 -39.18
C ASN A 240 20.43 -34.06 -37.77
N PRO A 241 21.46 -34.81 -37.34
CA PRO A 241 21.99 -34.70 -35.97
C PRO A 241 22.46 -33.30 -35.56
N GLU A 242 23.02 -32.53 -36.49
CA GLU A 242 23.46 -31.15 -36.24
C GLU A 242 22.26 -30.20 -36.09
N GLN A 243 21.23 -30.38 -36.91
CA GLN A 243 19.97 -29.63 -36.83
C GLN A 243 19.20 -29.92 -35.54
N VAL A 244 19.20 -31.17 -35.06
CA VAL A 244 18.60 -31.54 -33.76
C VAL A 244 19.25 -30.76 -32.63
N GLU A 245 20.58 -30.66 -32.63
CA GLU A 245 21.32 -29.90 -31.61
C GLU A 245 21.02 -28.38 -31.71
N MET A 246 20.96 -27.83 -32.93
CA MET A 246 20.57 -26.43 -33.16
C MET A 246 19.15 -26.12 -32.66
N VAL A 247 18.17 -26.96 -33.00
CA VAL A 247 16.77 -26.78 -32.59
C VAL A 247 16.63 -26.93 -31.07
N LYS A 248 17.35 -27.87 -30.45
CA LYS A 248 17.40 -28.03 -29.00
C LYS A 248 17.97 -26.78 -28.31
N ASN A 249 19.05 -26.21 -28.83
CA ASN A 249 19.64 -24.98 -28.30
C ASN A 249 18.72 -23.77 -28.50
N LEU A 250 18.01 -23.69 -29.63
CA LEU A 250 17.04 -22.63 -29.92
C LEU A 250 15.84 -22.70 -28.98
N SER A 251 15.26 -23.89 -28.80
CA SER A 251 14.15 -24.13 -27.87
C SER A 251 14.57 -23.82 -26.43
N TYR A 252 15.78 -24.24 -26.02
CA TYR A 252 16.35 -23.89 -24.72
C TYR A 252 16.44 -22.37 -24.51
N SER A 253 17.03 -21.65 -25.46
CA SER A 253 17.20 -20.19 -25.37
C SER A 253 15.87 -19.46 -25.34
N SER A 254 14.88 -19.93 -26.11
CA SER A 254 13.55 -19.34 -26.21
C SER A 254 12.76 -19.54 -24.91
N ASN A 255 12.80 -20.75 -24.34
CA ASN A 255 12.19 -21.05 -23.05
C ASN A 255 12.85 -20.29 -21.89
N MET A 256 14.17 -20.11 -21.94
CA MET A 256 14.87 -19.29 -20.93
C MET A 256 14.48 -17.81 -21.01
N LEU A 257 14.40 -17.26 -22.22
CA LEU A 257 13.94 -15.88 -22.42
C LEU A 257 12.48 -15.71 -21.96
N HIS A 258 11.62 -16.70 -22.22
CA HIS A 258 10.24 -16.69 -21.79
C HIS A 258 10.11 -16.69 -20.27
N SER A 259 10.87 -17.55 -19.58
CA SER A 259 10.94 -17.56 -18.11
C SER A 259 11.44 -16.23 -17.55
N LEU A 260 12.47 -15.62 -18.14
CA LEU A 260 13.02 -14.32 -17.70
C LEU A 260 12.00 -13.19 -17.81
N ILE A 261 11.34 -13.10 -18.95
CA ILE A 261 10.32 -12.07 -19.19
C ILE A 261 9.15 -12.30 -18.22
N SER A 262 8.68 -13.55 -18.09
CA SER A 262 7.62 -13.89 -17.15
C SER A 262 7.99 -13.57 -15.69
N ASP A 263 9.20 -13.89 -15.25
CA ASP A 263 9.68 -13.61 -13.89
C ASP A 263 9.71 -12.09 -13.59
N VAL A 264 10.23 -11.29 -14.52
CA VAL A 264 10.29 -9.83 -14.37
C VAL A 264 8.89 -9.24 -14.27
N LEU A 265 7.96 -9.74 -15.09
CA LEU A 265 6.59 -9.25 -15.14
C LEU A 265 5.77 -9.68 -13.92
N ASP A 266 5.93 -10.93 -13.48
CA ASP A 266 5.34 -11.42 -12.23
C ASP A 266 5.81 -10.55 -11.08
N LEU A 267 7.10 -10.25 -10.99
CA LEU A 267 7.64 -9.36 -9.96
C LEU A 267 6.98 -7.97 -10.01
N THR A 268 6.82 -7.38 -11.19
CA THR A 268 6.14 -6.07 -11.31
C THR A 268 4.67 -6.11 -10.93
N THR A 269 3.95 -7.17 -11.32
CA THR A 269 2.51 -7.34 -11.00
C THR A 269 2.30 -7.52 -9.50
N ILE A 270 3.21 -8.26 -8.88
CA ILE A 270 3.23 -8.54 -7.45
C ILE A 270 3.58 -7.28 -6.62
N GLU A 271 4.43 -6.39 -7.14
CA GLU A 271 4.79 -5.13 -6.47
C GLU A 271 3.66 -4.10 -6.47
N ASP A 272 2.81 -4.11 -7.50
CA ASP A 272 1.70 -3.17 -7.66
C ASP A 272 0.44 -3.56 -6.84
N GLU A 273 0.54 -4.54 -5.92
CA GLU A 273 -0.54 -5.08 -5.04
C GLU A 273 -1.84 -5.55 -5.73
N ASN A 274 -1.89 -5.56 -7.07
CA ASN A 274 -3.06 -5.94 -7.87
C ASN A 274 -3.19 -7.45 -8.12
N LEU A 275 -2.38 -8.29 -7.47
CA LEU A 275 -2.44 -9.73 -7.69
C LEU A 275 -3.59 -10.35 -6.89
N GLU A 276 -4.70 -10.67 -7.58
CA GLU A 276 -5.79 -11.44 -6.99
C GLU A 276 -5.41 -12.92 -6.86
N LEU A 277 -5.69 -13.50 -5.69
CA LEU A 277 -5.56 -14.94 -5.44
C LEU A 277 -6.82 -15.66 -5.90
N ASN A 278 -6.63 -16.74 -6.65
CA ASN A 278 -7.72 -17.61 -7.11
C ASN A 278 -7.82 -18.85 -6.20
N GLU A 279 -8.63 -18.75 -5.16
CA GLU A 279 -8.85 -19.86 -4.22
C GLU A 279 -9.75 -20.94 -4.86
N ASN A 280 -9.16 -22.11 -5.12
CA ASN A 280 -9.86 -23.27 -5.66
C ASN A 280 -9.74 -24.46 -4.72
N LYS A 281 -10.66 -25.41 -4.84
CA LYS A 281 -10.58 -26.71 -4.17
C LYS A 281 -9.44 -27.54 -4.75
N PHE A 282 -8.59 -28.12 -3.91
CA PHE A 282 -7.53 -29.01 -4.37
C PHE A 282 -7.17 -30.12 -3.36
N HIS A 283 -6.46 -31.14 -3.87
CA HIS A 283 -5.94 -32.27 -3.12
C HIS A 283 -4.42 -32.19 -3.06
N LEU A 284 -3.86 -31.86 -1.90
CA LEU A 284 -2.43 -31.53 -1.80
C LEU A 284 -1.49 -32.69 -2.18
N GLU A 285 -1.83 -33.91 -1.78
CA GLU A 285 -0.97 -35.07 -2.04
C GLU A 285 -0.86 -35.39 -3.55
N SER A 286 -1.98 -35.33 -4.29
CA SER A 286 -1.96 -35.54 -5.74
C SER A 286 -1.20 -34.44 -6.46
N GLU A 287 -1.37 -33.19 -6.01
CA GLU A 287 -0.67 -32.04 -6.56
C GLU A 287 0.85 -32.15 -6.43
N ILE A 288 1.35 -32.61 -5.28
CA ILE A 288 2.80 -32.85 -5.09
C ILE A 288 3.29 -33.97 -6.00
N LYS A 289 2.52 -35.05 -6.17
CA LYS A 289 2.87 -36.15 -7.08
C LYS A 289 2.97 -35.66 -8.52
N ASP A 290 2.00 -34.88 -8.99
CA ASP A 290 2.01 -34.29 -10.32
C ASP A 290 3.22 -33.39 -10.56
N ILE A 291 3.61 -32.58 -9.56
CA ILE A 291 4.82 -31.74 -9.64
C ILE A 291 6.07 -32.59 -9.81
N LEU A 292 6.18 -33.71 -9.07
CA LEU A 292 7.35 -34.59 -9.15
C LEU A 292 7.48 -35.27 -10.52
N GLU A 293 6.37 -35.69 -11.12
CA GLU A 293 6.37 -36.33 -12.45
C GLU A 293 6.95 -35.41 -13.54
N ILE A 294 6.74 -34.10 -13.43
CA ILE A 294 7.30 -33.10 -14.38
C ILE A 294 8.84 -33.14 -14.41
N PHE A 295 9.47 -33.44 -13.27
CA PHE A 295 10.93 -33.40 -13.16
C PHE A 295 11.62 -34.74 -13.44
N ARG A 296 10.88 -35.87 -13.47
CA ARG A 296 11.47 -37.20 -13.70
C ARG A 296 12.26 -37.31 -15.00
N PRO A 297 11.74 -36.89 -16.18
CA PRO A 297 12.50 -36.99 -17.43
C PRO A 297 13.82 -36.19 -17.40
N LYS A 298 13.84 -35.07 -16.68
CA LYS A 298 15.02 -34.20 -16.51
C LYS A 298 16.09 -34.82 -15.61
N ILE A 299 15.72 -35.77 -14.75
CA ILE A 299 16.63 -36.50 -13.86
C ILE A 299 17.11 -37.78 -14.54
N ASP A 300 16.22 -38.55 -15.16
CA ASP A 300 16.55 -39.81 -15.83
C ASP A 300 17.52 -39.61 -17.01
N SER A 301 17.48 -38.42 -17.63
CA SER A 301 18.43 -38.01 -18.67
C SER A 301 19.81 -37.57 -18.16
N ARG A 302 20.01 -37.45 -16.84
CA ARG A 302 21.30 -37.11 -16.24
C ARG A 302 22.11 -38.37 -15.98
N LYS A 303 23.44 -38.23 -16.04
CA LYS A 303 24.40 -39.30 -15.66
C LYS A 303 24.55 -39.49 -14.14
N ALA A 304 23.86 -38.71 -13.32
CA ALA A 304 24.05 -38.60 -11.88
C ALA A 304 22.88 -39.24 -11.11
N PHE A 305 23.16 -39.78 -9.92
CA PHE A 305 22.15 -40.47 -9.09
C PHE A 305 21.44 -39.45 -8.19
N LEU A 306 20.34 -38.88 -8.70
CA LEU A 306 19.50 -37.96 -7.94
C LEU A 306 18.14 -38.61 -7.64
N HIS A 307 17.82 -38.73 -6.35
CA HIS A 307 16.55 -39.28 -5.90
C HIS A 307 15.55 -38.18 -5.52
N LEU A 308 14.38 -38.17 -6.17
CA LEU A 308 13.24 -37.33 -5.78
C LEU A 308 12.27 -38.13 -4.91
N HIS A 309 12.01 -37.63 -3.71
CA HIS A 309 11.01 -38.22 -2.80
C HIS A 309 10.06 -37.16 -2.27
N HIS A 310 8.86 -37.58 -1.87
CA HIS A 310 7.97 -36.76 -1.07
C HIS A 310 7.59 -37.47 0.22
N GLU A 311 7.35 -36.66 1.24
CA GLU A 311 6.79 -37.05 2.53
C GLU A 311 5.54 -36.20 2.78
N HIS A 312 4.41 -36.87 3.01
CA HIS A 312 3.15 -36.22 3.27
C HIS A 312 2.63 -36.61 4.65
N ASP A 313 2.36 -35.62 5.50
CA ASP A 313 1.74 -35.84 6.80
C ASP A 313 0.27 -36.23 6.62
N SER A 314 -0.07 -37.47 6.98
CA SER A 314 -1.43 -38.01 6.89
C SER A 314 -2.47 -37.27 7.74
N SER A 315 -2.03 -36.39 8.64
CA SER A 315 -2.91 -35.53 9.47
C SER A 315 -3.47 -34.35 8.68
N ILE A 316 -2.90 -34.03 7.52
CA ILE A 316 -3.37 -32.96 6.63
C ILE A 316 -4.74 -33.37 6.03
N PRO A 317 -5.76 -32.49 6.09
CA PRO A 317 -7.03 -32.74 5.44
C PRO A 317 -6.90 -33.00 3.94
N LYS A 318 -7.64 -33.99 3.43
CA LYS A 318 -7.56 -34.38 2.01
C LYS A 318 -7.95 -33.26 1.04
N VAL A 319 -8.83 -32.36 1.45
CA VAL A 319 -9.36 -31.26 0.65
C VAL A 319 -8.97 -29.96 1.32
N LEU A 320 -8.39 -29.05 0.55
CA LEU A 320 -7.99 -27.71 0.97
C LEU A 320 -8.48 -26.69 -0.07
N TYR A 321 -8.63 -25.45 0.36
CA TYR A 321 -8.97 -24.31 -0.50
C TYR A 321 -7.84 -23.28 -0.46
N GLY A 322 -7.42 -22.83 -1.65
CA GLY A 322 -6.32 -21.89 -1.81
C GLY A 322 -5.89 -21.77 -3.27
N ASP A 323 -4.93 -20.88 -3.54
CA ASP A 323 -4.41 -20.70 -4.89
C ASP A 323 -3.33 -21.74 -5.22
N ILE A 324 -3.78 -22.91 -5.70
CA ILE A 324 -2.89 -24.01 -6.05
C ILE A 324 -1.88 -23.64 -7.15
N SER A 325 -2.23 -22.71 -8.04
CA SER A 325 -1.32 -22.28 -9.11
C SER A 325 -0.09 -21.58 -8.56
N ARG A 326 -0.26 -20.72 -7.54
CA ARG A 326 0.84 -20.01 -6.86
C ARG A 326 1.64 -20.92 -5.96
N ILE A 327 0.98 -21.83 -5.24
CA ILE A 327 1.67 -22.85 -4.44
C ILE A 327 2.55 -23.72 -5.35
N ARG A 328 2.02 -24.16 -6.49
CA ARG A 328 2.77 -24.91 -7.51
C ARG A 328 3.96 -24.10 -8.04
N GLN A 329 3.77 -22.81 -8.32
CA GLN A 329 4.86 -21.92 -8.77
C GLN A 329 6.01 -21.84 -7.76
N VAL A 330 5.69 -21.69 -6.46
CA VAL A 330 6.70 -21.69 -5.39
C VAL A 330 7.42 -23.05 -5.32
N LEU A 331 6.68 -24.16 -5.28
CA LEU A 331 7.25 -25.51 -5.19
C LEU A 331 8.13 -25.85 -6.39
N VAL A 332 7.67 -25.59 -7.61
CA VAL A 332 8.43 -25.82 -8.86
C VAL A 332 9.75 -25.07 -8.82
N ASN A 333 9.76 -23.80 -8.38
CA ASN A 333 10.98 -23.02 -8.27
C ASN A 333 11.94 -23.62 -7.23
N LEU A 334 11.46 -23.96 -6.03
CA LEU A 334 12.30 -24.55 -4.97
C LEU A 334 12.85 -25.92 -5.37
N VAL A 335 12.04 -26.79 -5.96
CA VAL A 335 12.44 -28.13 -6.43
C VAL A 335 13.45 -28.02 -7.58
N ASN A 336 13.21 -27.13 -8.55
CA ASN A 336 14.14 -26.91 -9.64
C ASN A 336 15.49 -26.38 -9.12
N ASN A 337 15.50 -25.54 -8.09
CA ASN A 337 16.74 -25.14 -7.41
C ASN A 337 17.42 -26.32 -6.72
N GLY A 338 16.69 -27.16 -5.98
CA GLY A 338 17.23 -28.38 -5.37
C GLY A 338 17.91 -29.30 -6.39
N ILE A 339 17.25 -29.57 -7.52
CA ILE A 339 17.77 -30.41 -8.62
C ILE A 339 18.96 -29.74 -9.33
N LYS A 340 18.95 -28.41 -9.40
CA LYS A 340 20.02 -27.63 -10.04
C LYS A 340 21.30 -27.63 -9.21
N PHE A 341 21.21 -27.62 -7.88
CA PHE A 341 22.36 -27.51 -6.97
C PHE A 341 22.77 -28.84 -6.31
N THR A 342 22.08 -29.94 -6.65
CA THR A 342 22.42 -31.30 -6.24
C THR A 342 22.81 -32.13 -7.46
N ASN A 343 24.08 -32.56 -7.50
CA ASN A 343 24.56 -33.45 -8.56
C ASN A 343 24.19 -34.91 -8.24
N ASP A 344 24.69 -35.42 -7.12
CA ASP A 344 24.36 -36.76 -6.59
C ASP A 344 23.76 -36.60 -5.19
N GLY A 345 22.68 -37.35 -4.90
CA GLY A 345 22.01 -37.32 -3.60
C GLY A 345 20.49 -37.32 -3.71
N SER A 346 19.81 -36.52 -2.89
CA SER A 346 18.34 -36.46 -2.89
C SER A 346 17.78 -35.05 -2.76
N VAL A 347 16.58 -34.88 -3.32
CA VAL A 347 15.70 -33.74 -3.10
C VAL A 347 14.38 -34.28 -2.55
N ILE A 348 13.97 -33.76 -1.40
CA ILE A 348 12.81 -34.25 -0.63
C ILE A 348 11.82 -33.11 -0.47
N ILE A 349 10.57 -33.32 -0.88
CA ILE A 349 9.45 -32.42 -0.61
C ILE A 349 8.70 -32.95 0.60
N GLN A 350 8.61 -32.17 1.68
CA GLN A 350 7.89 -32.54 2.89
C GLN A 350 6.72 -31.61 3.13
N THR A 351 5.58 -32.14 3.54
CA THR A 351 4.43 -31.36 4.00
C THR A 351 3.98 -31.79 5.38
N LYS A 352 3.78 -30.81 6.27
CA LYS A 352 3.47 -31.04 7.68
C LYS A 352 2.34 -30.13 8.16
N LEU A 353 1.38 -30.68 8.90
CA LEU A 353 0.36 -29.87 9.57
C LEU A 353 0.96 -29.26 10.84
N LEU A 354 1.04 -27.93 10.91
CA LEU A 354 1.50 -27.24 12.11
C LEU A 354 0.36 -26.98 13.08
N LYS A 355 -0.76 -26.49 12.55
CA LYS A 355 -1.88 -26.02 13.35
C LYS A 355 -3.19 -26.16 12.57
N ARG A 356 -4.28 -26.41 13.29
CA ARG A 356 -5.64 -26.43 12.74
C ARG A 356 -6.60 -25.77 13.72
N GLU A 357 -7.07 -24.57 13.40
CA GLU A 357 -8.01 -23.78 14.21
C GLU A 357 -8.94 -22.98 13.29
N ASP A 358 -10.18 -22.74 13.73
CA ASP A 358 -11.15 -21.86 13.06
C ASP A 358 -11.37 -22.14 11.55
N GLY A 359 -11.39 -23.41 11.14
CA GLY A 359 -11.57 -23.79 9.74
C GLY A 359 -10.35 -23.54 8.85
N ILE A 360 -9.20 -23.19 9.43
CA ILE A 360 -7.93 -22.97 8.72
C ILE A 360 -6.91 -24.03 9.17
N ALA A 361 -6.20 -24.61 8.21
CA ALA A 361 -5.06 -25.47 8.42
C ALA A 361 -3.77 -24.74 8.02
N THR A 362 -2.87 -24.52 8.98
CA THR A 362 -1.52 -24.01 8.70
C THR A 362 -0.63 -25.17 8.31
N ILE A 363 -0.21 -25.20 7.05
CA ILE A 363 0.63 -26.26 6.48
C ILE A 363 2.00 -25.70 6.21
N GLN A 364 3.02 -26.40 6.70
CA GLN A 364 4.41 -26.17 6.36
C GLN A 364 4.80 -27.04 5.17
N PHE A 365 5.41 -26.41 4.18
CA PHE A 365 5.99 -27.03 3.00
C PHE A 365 7.50 -26.86 3.10
N SER A 366 8.25 -27.94 2.91
CA SER A 366 9.71 -27.90 2.97
C SER A 366 10.30 -28.62 1.75
N VAL A 367 11.28 -28.01 1.11
CA VAL A 367 12.08 -28.63 0.05
C VAL A 367 13.51 -28.71 0.55
N SER A 368 13.99 -29.93 0.78
CA SER A 368 15.33 -30.22 1.28
C SER A 368 16.17 -30.87 0.19
N ASP A 369 17.38 -30.37 -0.03
CA ASP A 369 18.36 -30.92 -0.95
C ASP A 369 19.63 -31.31 -0.19
N THR A 370 20.38 -32.31 -0.70
CA THR A 370 21.69 -32.72 -0.15
C THR A 370 22.86 -32.12 -0.95
N GLY A 371 22.64 -30.97 -1.59
CA GLY A 371 23.58 -30.35 -2.52
C GLY A 371 24.72 -29.59 -1.85
N VAL A 372 25.27 -28.63 -2.59
CA VAL A 372 26.47 -27.86 -2.18
C VAL A 372 26.24 -26.96 -0.96
N GLY A 373 24.98 -26.70 -0.58
CA GLY A 373 24.62 -25.75 0.49
C GLY A 373 25.05 -24.31 0.19
N ILE A 374 24.75 -23.40 1.12
CA ILE A 374 24.92 -21.95 0.93
C ILE A 374 25.90 -21.38 1.97
N SER A 375 26.83 -20.53 1.51
CA SER A 375 27.81 -19.87 2.36
C SER A 375 27.15 -18.81 3.27
N LYS A 376 27.68 -18.60 4.49
CA LYS A 376 27.12 -17.59 5.42
C LYS A 376 27.08 -16.17 4.84
N GLU A 377 28.04 -15.81 3.99
CA GLU A 377 28.09 -14.49 3.34
C GLU A 377 26.97 -14.28 2.31
N ASP A 378 26.51 -15.36 1.67
CA ASP A 378 25.48 -15.32 0.63
C ASP A 378 24.06 -15.42 1.23
N GLN A 379 23.91 -15.98 2.44
CA GLN A 379 22.61 -16.24 3.08
C GLN A 379 21.76 -14.97 3.26
N ASP A 380 22.38 -13.87 3.69
CA ASP A 380 21.66 -12.59 3.91
C ASP A 380 21.13 -11.95 2.63
N LYS A 381 21.60 -12.40 1.46
CA LYS A 381 21.31 -11.80 0.16
C LYS A 381 20.39 -12.67 -0.71
N LEU A 382 20.06 -13.89 -0.29
CA LEU A 382 19.33 -14.87 -1.11
C LEU A 382 17.97 -14.37 -1.63
N PHE A 383 17.28 -13.52 -0.86
CA PHE A 383 15.98 -12.97 -1.25
C PHE A 383 16.08 -11.59 -1.92
N THR A 384 17.28 -11.06 -2.12
CA THR A 384 17.48 -9.78 -2.81
C THR A 384 17.38 -9.95 -4.33
N LYS A 385 16.76 -8.98 -5.02
CA LYS A 385 16.53 -9.04 -6.46
C LYS A 385 17.84 -9.22 -7.23
N PHE A 386 17.83 -10.13 -8.22
CA PHE A 386 18.95 -10.41 -9.12
C PHE A 386 20.20 -10.98 -8.45
N PHE A 387 20.12 -11.39 -7.18
CA PHE A 387 21.27 -11.95 -6.48
C PHE A 387 21.57 -13.37 -6.95
N ARG A 388 22.86 -13.63 -7.20
CA ARG A 388 23.39 -14.95 -7.56
C ARG A 388 24.63 -15.23 -6.72
N THR A 389 24.73 -16.44 -6.16
CA THR A 389 25.88 -16.85 -5.37
C THR A 389 27.11 -17.05 -6.28
N ARG A 390 28.32 -16.82 -5.76
CA ARG A 390 29.56 -16.94 -6.56
C ARG A 390 29.81 -18.38 -7.06
N LEU A 391 29.32 -19.38 -6.34
CA LEU A 391 29.34 -20.80 -6.75
C LEU A 391 28.35 -21.10 -7.90
N ALA A 392 27.34 -20.26 -8.09
CA ALA A 392 26.35 -20.36 -9.17
C ALA A 392 26.74 -19.57 -10.45
N ASN A 393 27.97 -19.05 -10.54
CA ASN A 393 28.44 -18.40 -11.77
C ASN A 393 28.48 -19.34 -12.97
N THR A 394 28.59 -20.65 -12.73
CA THR A 394 28.52 -21.72 -13.75
C THR A 394 27.11 -22.31 -13.93
N ILE A 395 26.12 -21.93 -13.11
CA ILE A 395 24.80 -22.56 -13.09
C ILE A 395 23.68 -21.53 -13.32
N GLU A 396 23.08 -21.55 -14.50
CA GLU A 396 22.15 -20.54 -15.06
C GLU A 396 20.87 -20.31 -14.23
N GLY A 397 20.51 -19.04 -13.99
CA GLY A 397 19.27 -18.64 -13.33
C GLY A 397 19.14 -17.12 -13.19
N THR A 398 17.90 -16.63 -13.14
CA THR A 398 17.53 -15.20 -13.19
C THR A 398 17.86 -14.42 -11.91
N GLY A 399 18.00 -15.13 -10.78
CA GLY A 399 18.15 -14.51 -9.45
C GLY A 399 16.86 -13.84 -8.95
N LEU A 400 15.73 -14.06 -9.63
CA LEU A 400 14.42 -13.51 -9.26
C LEU A 400 13.51 -14.55 -8.59
N GLY A 401 13.70 -15.84 -8.89
CA GLY A 401 12.80 -16.90 -8.42
C GLY A 401 12.56 -16.87 -6.90
N LEU A 402 13.60 -16.79 -6.06
CA LEU A 402 13.42 -16.77 -4.60
C LEU A 402 12.71 -15.51 -4.11
N THR A 403 12.94 -14.36 -4.75
CA THR A 403 12.23 -13.11 -4.45
C THR A 403 10.75 -13.22 -4.81
N ILE A 404 10.42 -13.79 -5.97
CA ILE A 404 9.03 -14.05 -6.40
C ILE A 404 8.37 -15.04 -5.44
N SER A 405 9.04 -16.15 -5.10
CA SER A 405 8.51 -17.13 -4.16
C SER A 405 8.22 -16.53 -2.79
N LYS A 406 9.14 -15.71 -2.25
CA LYS A 406 8.91 -15.01 -0.99
C LYS A 406 7.66 -14.15 -1.04
N ARG A 407 7.51 -13.35 -2.09
CA ARG A 407 6.42 -12.41 -2.18
C ARG A 407 5.07 -13.09 -2.47
N LEU A 408 5.05 -14.19 -3.23
CA LEU A 408 3.85 -15.02 -3.39
C LEU A 408 3.41 -15.64 -2.06
N VAL A 409 4.36 -16.14 -1.26
CA VAL A 409 4.07 -16.68 0.08
C VAL A 409 3.52 -15.59 1.01
N GLU A 410 4.11 -14.40 1.01
CA GLU A 410 3.61 -13.25 1.78
C GLU A 410 2.19 -12.84 1.36
N LEU A 411 1.90 -12.81 0.05
CA LEU A 411 0.56 -12.52 -0.48
C LEU A 411 -0.47 -13.56 -0.05
N MET A 412 -0.09 -14.84 0.02
CA MET A 412 -0.93 -15.93 0.55
C MET A 412 -1.02 -15.94 2.09
N GLY A 413 -0.49 -14.93 2.78
CA GLY A 413 -0.55 -14.80 4.24
C GLY A 413 0.44 -15.68 5.01
N GLY A 414 1.51 -16.12 4.33
CA GLY A 414 2.54 -17.00 4.87
C GLY A 414 3.89 -16.35 5.08
N GLU A 415 4.85 -17.16 5.55
CA GLU A 415 6.26 -16.80 5.65
C GLU A 415 7.14 -17.88 5.02
N ILE A 416 8.22 -17.47 4.34
CA ILE A 416 9.26 -18.37 3.82
C ILE A 416 10.57 -18.17 4.60
N SER A 417 11.21 -19.28 4.94
CA SER A 417 12.48 -19.35 5.66
C SER A 417 13.39 -20.41 5.01
N PHE A 418 14.65 -20.45 5.44
CA PHE A 418 15.57 -21.49 5.02
C PHE A 418 16.58 -21.82 6.11
N THR A 419 17.12 -23.03 6.03
CA THR A 419 18.30 -23.46 6.78
C THR A 419 19.28 -24.08 5.79
N SER A 420 20.56 -23.74 5.88
CA SER A 420 21.55 -24.26 4.93
C SER A 420 22.92 -24.35 5.58
N GLN A 421 23.64 -25.44 5.26
CA GLN A 421 25.02 -25.62 5.66
C GLN A 421 25.85 -26.03 4.45
N LEU A 422 26.98 -25.34 4.25
CA LEU A 422 27.89 -25.63 3.14
C LEU A 422 28.29 -27.12 3.12
N LYS A 423 28.17 -27.74 1.94
CA LYS A 423 28.39 -29.16 1.64
C LYS A 423 27.48 -30.17 2.33
N LYS A 424 26.42 -29.71 3.01
CA LYS A 424 25.39 -30.59 3.59
C LYS A 424 24.01 -30.38 2.98
N GLY A 425 23.86 -29.40 2.09
CA GLY A 425 22.60 -29.07 1.44
C GLY A 425 21.84 -27.92 2.09
N SER A 426 20.60 -27.73 1.62
CA SER A 426 19.71 -26.64 2.04
C SER A 426 18.29 -27.16 2.21
N THR A 427 17.57 -26.56 3.16
CA THR A 427 16.14 -26.76 3.36
C THR A 427 15.46 -25.41 3.29
N PHE A 428 14.62 -25.21 2.29
CA PHE A 428 13.72 -24.06 2.19
C PHE A 428 12.35 -24.46 2.70
N SER A 429 11.77 -23.69 3.61
CA SER A 429 10.45 -23.99 4.19
C SER A 429 9.54 -22.78 4.11
N PHE A 430 8.27 -22.98 3.79
CA PHE A 430 7.27 -21.93 3.85
C PHE A 430 5.98 -22.44 4.48
N GLU A 431 5.26 -21.54 5.14
CA GLU A 431 4.05 -21.85 5.89
C GLU A 431 2.87 -21.12 5.28
N LEU A 432 1.77 -21.83 5.01
CA LEU A 432 0.56 -21.22 4.44
C LEU A 432 -0.67 -21.52 5.28
N PRO A 433 -1.50 -20.52 5.59
CA PRO A 433 -2.85 -20.73 6.11
C PRO A 433 -3.79 -21.11 4.96
N LEU A 434 -4.26 -22.36 4.95
CA LEU A 434 -5.19 -22.86 3.93
C LEU A 434 -6.57 -23.11 4.53
N SER A 435 -7.60 -22.69 3.82
CA SER A 435 -8.98 -22.85 4.30
C SER A 435 -9.44 -24.30 4.10
N LEU A 436 -10.25 -24.81 5.04
CA LEU A 436 -10.91 -26.11 4.94
C LEU A 436 -12.32 -26.01 4.35
N GLU A 437 -12.83 -24.78 4.27
CA GLU A 437 -14.12 -24.45 3.71
C GLU A 437 -13.95 -23.43 2.58
N PRO A 438 -14.80 -23.46 1.55
CA PRO A 438 -14.73 -22.48 0.48
C PRO A 438 -15.12 -21.10 1.03
N LYS A 439 -14.30 -20.07 0.80
CA LYS A 439 -14.64 -18.68 1.17
C LYS A 439 -15.87 -18.13 0.44
N THR A 440 -16.19 -18.71 -0.71
CA THR A 440 -17.36 -18.38 -1.51
C THR A 440 -18.13 -19.68 -1.77
N PRO A 441 -19.45 -19.77 -1.52
CA PRO A 441 -20.18 -21.03 -1.70
C PRO A 441 -20.04 -21.51 -3.15
N GLU A 442 -19.28 -22.59 -3.33
CA GLU A 442 -19.13 -23.29 -4.60
C GLU A 442 -20.52 -23.82 -5.03
N LYS A 443 -20.98 -23.44 -6.22
CA LYS A 443 -22.01 -24.23 -6.91
C LYS A 443 -21.38 -25.59 -7.16
N LEU A 444 -21.95 -26.63 -6.57
CA LEU A 444 -21.59 -28.05 -6.76
C LEU A 444 -21.25 -28.34 -8.22
N GLU A 445 -19.97 -28.44 -8.55
CA GLU A 445 -19.51 -28.98 -9.83
C GLU A 445 -19.55 -30.51 -9.72
N ALA A 446 -20.34 -31.12 -10.60
CA ALA A 446 -20.49 -32.57 -10.69
C ALA A 446 -19.15 -33.20 -11.12
N SER A 447 -18.84 -34.35 -10.55
CA SER A 447 -17.74 -35.22 -10.98
C SER A 447 -17.87 -35.50 -12.48
N VAL A 448 -16.88 -35.04 -13.24
CA VAL A 448 -16.76 -35.29 -14.68
C VAL A 448 -16.47 -36.78 -14.90
N ASN A 449 -17.38 -37.49 -15.58
CA ASN A 449 -17.11 -38.82 -16.12
C ASN A 449 -16.20 -38.67 -17.35
N GLU A 450 -15.30 -39.63 -17.56
CA GLU A 450 -14.49 -39.76 -18.77
C GLU A 450 -15.37 -40.21 -19.95
N ASP A 451 -16.25 -39.33 -20.43
CA ASP A 451 -17.02 -39.56 -21.66
C ASP A 451 -16.10 -39.41 -22.88
N ASP A 452 -16.23 -40.29 -23.87
CA ASP A 452 -15.40 -40.25 -25.07
C ASP A 452 -15.63 -38.96 -25.88
N LEU A 453 -14.56 -38.18 -26.11
CA LEU A 453 -14.58 -36.95 -26.90
C LEU A 453 -14.54 -37.24 -28.42
N SER A 454 -14.35 -38.51 -28.82
CA SER A 454 -14.29 -38.90 -30.21
C SER A 454 -15.64 -38.69 -30.89
N GLY A 455 -15.65 -37.93 -32.00
CA GLY A 455 -16.85 -37.63 -32.78
C GLY A 455 -17.40 -36.20 -32.66
N LEU A 456 -16.96 -35.42 -31.66
CA LEU A 456 -17.37 -34.01 -31.54
C LEU A 456 -16.97 -33.19 -32.77
N LYS A 457 -17.83 -32.24 -33.17
CA LYS A 457 -17.52 -31.21 -34.18
C LYS A 457 -17.29 -29.87 -33.51
N ILE A 458 -16.10 -29.30 -33.70
CA ILE A 458 -15.70 -28.05 -33.04
C ILE A 458 -15.35 -26.98 -34.07
N LEU A 459 -15.90 -25.78 -33.88
CA LEU A 459 -15.49 -24.58 -34.61
C LEU A 459 -14.48 -23.79 -33.79
N ILE A 460 -13.32 -23.47 -34.37
CA ILE A 460 -12.33 -22.55 -33.80
C ILE A 460 -12.45 -21.20 -34.52
N ALA A 461 -12.76 -20.15 -33.77
CA ALA A 461 -12.73 -18.77 -34.25
C ALA A 461 -11.56 -18.03 -33.60
N GLU A 462 -10.51 -17.79 -34.36
CA GLU A 462 -9.24 -17.24 -33.89
C GLU A 462 -8.56 -16.54 -35.07
N ASP A 463 -8.03 -15.34 -34.89
CA ASP A 463 -7.46 -14.54 -35.99
C ASP A 463 -5.97 -14.78 -36.23
N VAL A 464 -5.26 -15.35 -35.25
CA VAL A 464 -3.83 -15.64 -35.36
C VAL A 464 -3.61 -17.09 -35.83
N PRO A 465 -3.02 -17.34 -37.02
CA PRO A 465 -2.86 -18.68 -37.58
C PRO A 465 -2.10 -19.66 -36.68
N ILE A 466 -1.16 -19.17 -35.87
CA ILE A 466 -0.41 -20.01 -34.92
C ILE A 466 -1.32 -20.56 -33.81
N ASN A 467 -2.24 -19.73 -33.29
CA ASN A 467 -3.16 -20.13 -32.22
C ASN A 467 -4.19 -21.13 -32.76
N GLN A 468 -4.69 -20.90 -33.99
CA GLN A 468 -5.54 -21.85 -34.70
C GLN A 468 -4.89 -23.23 -34.78
N MET A 469 -3.62 -23.28 -35.21
CA MET A 469 -2.88 -24.53 -35.36
C MET A 469 -2.63 -25.22 -34.01
N VAL A 470 -2.26 -24.47 -32.97
CA VAL A 470 -2.05 -25.01 -31.62
C VAL A 470 -3.34 -25.62 -31.06
N LEU A 471 -4.45 -24.88 -31.11
CA LEU A 471 -5.76 -25.35 -30.64
C LEU A 471 -6.22 -26.58 -31.44
N SER A 472 -6.08 -26.55 -32.77
CA SER A 472 -6.41 -27.69 -33.63
C SER A 472 -5.60 -28.93 -33.27
N LYS A 473 -4.29 -28.80 -33.02
CA LYS A 473 -3.44 -29.94 -32.63
C LYS A 473 -3.78 -30.47 -31.24
N MET A 474 -4.12 -29.60 -30.29
CA MET A 474 -4.59 -30.03 -28.96
C MET A 474 -5.90 -30.82 -29.04
N LEU A 475 -6.87 -30.35 -29.84
CA LEU A 475 -8.14 -31.06 -30.05
C LEU A 475 -7.93 -32.42 -30.73
N LYS A 476 -7.05 -32.50 -31.75
CA LYS A 476 -6.68 -33.77 -32.39
C LYS A 476 -6.04 -34.76 -31.42
N ASN A 477 -5.18 -34.27 -30.52
CA ASN A 477 -4.58 -35.11 -29.46
C ASN A 477 -5.62 -35.63 -28.45
N LEU A 478 -6.78 -34.98 -28.34
CA LEU A 478 -7.93 -35.44 -27.55
C LEU A 478 -8.88 -36.37 -28.33
N GLY A 479 -8.53 -36.76 -29.56
CA GLY A 479 -9.33 -37.64 -30.41
C GLY A 479 -10.41 -36.94 -31.24
N ILE A 480 -10.41 -35.60 -31.28
CA ILE A 480 -11.40 -34.81 -32.03
C ILE A 480 -10.85 -34.50 -33.43
N GLU A 481 -11.42 -35.14 -34.45
CA GLU A 481 -10.98 -34.98 -35.85
C GLU A 481 -11.79 -33.94 -36.63
N ASN A 482 -13.05 -33.69 -36.25
CA ASN A 482 -13.96 -32.80 -36.97
C ASN A 482 -13.79 -31.35 -36.49
N ILE A 483 -12.83 -30.63 -37.06
CA ILE A 483 -12.49 -29.26 -36.66
C ILE A 483 -12.61 -28.31 -37.85
N ASP A 484 -13.47 -27.30 -37.73
CA ASP A 484 -13.54 -26.18 -38.67
C ASP A 484 -12.83 -24.95 -38.06
N ILE A 485 -12.17 -24.14 -38.88
CA ILE A 485 -11.40 -22.97 -38.43
C ILE A 485 -11.84 -21.75 -39.24
N VAL A 486 -12.04 -20.63 -38.55
CA VAL A 486 -12.39 -19.33 -39.14
C VAL A 486 -11.54 -18.21 -38.53
N ASP A 487 -11.27 -17.17 -39.31
CA ASP A 487 -10.30 -16.13 -38.96
C ASP A 487 -10.88 -14.91 -38.21
N ASP A 488 -12.21 -14.81 -38.10
CA ASP A 488 -12.86 -13.68 -37.43
C ASP A 488 -14.28 -14.00 -36.92
N GLY A 489 -14.81 -13.14 -36.06
CA GLY A 489 -16.15 -13.33 -35.49
C GLY A 489 -17.30 -13.26 -36.49
N LYS A 490 -17.12 -12.63 -37.67
CA LYS A 490 -18.16 -12.58 -38.71
C LYS A 490 -18.27 -13.94 -39.41
N GLN A 491 -17.14 -14.55 -39.74
CA GLN A 491 -17.09 -15.91 -40.29
C GLN A 491 -17.59 -16.92 -39.26
N ALA A 492 -17.30 -16.72 -37.97
CA ALA A 492 -17.85 -17.56 -36.91
C ALA A 492 -19.38 -17.48 -36.83
N LEU A 493 -19.95 -16.27 -36.92
CA LEU A 493 -21.41 -16.08 -37.00
C LEU A 493 -22.01 -16.74 -38.26
N GLU A 494 -21.38 -16.58 -39.42
CA GLU A 494 -21.84 -17.21 -40.67
C GLU A 494 -21.79 -18.74 -40.58
N ALA A 495 -20.69 -19.32 -40.08
CA ALA A 495 -20.52 -20.75 -39.91
C ALA A 495 -21.53 -21.33 -38.90
N ALA A 496 -21.76 -20.64 -37.78
CA ALA A 496 -22.66 -21.06 -36.71
C ALA A 496 -24.15 -20.94 -37.08
N THR A 497 -24.52 -20.09 -38.04
CA THR A 497 -25.91 -19.88 -38.46
C THR A 497 -26.25 -20.55 -39.79
N ASN A 498 -25.25 -21.12 -40.46
CA ASN A 498 -25.46 -21.92 -41.66
C ASN A 498 -26.03 -23.29 -41.26
N GLY A 499 -27.28 -23.57 -41.63
CA GLY A 499 -28.05 -24.74 -41.19
C GLY A 499 -27.54 -26.11 -41.67
N GLU A 500 -26.33 -26.19 -42.21
CA GLU A 500 -25.63 -27.42 -42.61
C GLU A 500 -24.54 -27.84 -41.59
N ASN A 501 -24.23 -26.98 -40.60
CA ASN A 501 -23.17 -27.22 -39.63
C ASN A 501 -23.73 -27.49 -38.23
N ASP A 502 -23.73 -28.76 -37.82
CA ASP A 502 -23.99 -29.16 -36.44
C ASP A 502 -22.68 -29.17 -35.66
N TYR A 503 -22.36 -28.05 -35.00
CA TYR A 503 -21.27 -28.00 -34.03
C TYR A 503 -21.76 -28.47 -32.67
N ASP A 504 -20.85 -29.01 -31.86
CA ASP A 504 -21.07 -29.24 -30.42
C ASP A 504 -20.51 -28.08 -29.59
N PHE A 505 -19.34 -27.59 -30.01
CA PHE A 505 -18.62 -26.50 -29.37
C PHE A 505 -18.12 -25.46 -30.37
N ILE A 506 -18.13 -24.19 -29.93
CA ILE A 506 -17.43 -23.10 -30.59
C ILE A 506 -16.39 -22.55 -29.60
N LEU A 507 -15.12 -22.66 -29.95
CA LEU A 507 -14.01 -22.00 -29.25
C LEU A 507 -13.84 -20.61 -29.87
N MET A 508 -14.24 -19.57 -29.14
CA MET A 508 -14.35 -18.20 -29.65
C MET A 508 -13.29 -17.30 -29.01
N ASP A 509 -12.33 -16.83 -29.80
CA ASP A 509 -11.45 -15.75 -29.33
C ASP A 509 -12.25 -14.46 -29.11
N ILE A 510 -11.96 -13.77 -28.02
CA ILE A 510 -12.63 -12.50 -27.69
C ILE A 510 -12.09 -11.38 -28.57
N GLN A 511 -10.78 -11.33 -28.78
CA GLN A 511 -10.11 -10.20 -29.44
C GLN A 511 -9.82 -10.53 -30.90
N MET A 512 -10.85 -10.42 -31.75
CA MET A 512 -10.73 -10.63 -33.20
C MET A 512 -11.05 -9.36 -34.01
N PRO A 513 -10.45 -9.17 -35.20
CA PRO A 513 -10.75 -8.06 -36.10
C PRO A 513 -12.15 -8.19 -36.72
N LYS A 514 -12.69 -7.06 -37.22
CA LYS A 514 -14.02 -6.89 -37.83
C LYS A 514 -15.21 -7.07 -36.88
N LEU A 515 -15.33 -8.23 -36.24
CA LEU A 515 -16.37 -8.53 -35.26
C LEU A 515 -15.73 -9.26 -34.08
N ASP A 516 -15.77 -8.64 -32.91
CA ASP A 516 -15.21 -9.24 -31.70
C ASP A 516 -16.04 -10.46 -31.26
N GLY A 517 -15.41 -11.37 -30.50
CA GLY A 517 -16.03 -12.63 -30.10
C GLY A 517 -17.29 -12.43 -29.25
N SER A 518 -17.35 -11.38 -28.42
CA SER A 518 -18.51 -11.09 -27.57
C SER A 518 -19.72 -10.64 -28.39
N GLN A 519 -19.50 -9.82 -29.42
CA GLN A 519 -20.52 -9.37 -30.36
C GLN A 519 -20.96 -10.50 -31.29
N ALA A 520 -20.02 -11.34 -31.74
CA ALA A 520 -20.33 -12.54 -32.50
C ALA A 520 -21.26 -13.47 -31.71
N SER A 521 -20.91 -13.80 -30.46
CA SER A 521 -21.74 -14.64 -29.59
C SER A 521 -23.14 -14.08 -29.36
N ARG A 522 -23.28 -12.77 -29.05
CA ARG A 522 -24.61 -12.15 -28.90
C ARG A 522 -25.47 -12.32 -30.15
N ARG A 523 -24.89 -12.11 -31.34
CA ARG A 523 -25.62 -12.25 -32.61
C ARG A 523 -26.01 -13.69 -32.91
N ILE A 524 -25.14 -14.65 -32.60
CA ILE A 524 -25.45 -16.09 -32.73
C ILE A 524 -26.64 -16.44 -31.82
N ILE A 525 -26.63 -15.95 -30.58
CA ILE A 525 -27.69 -16.19 -29.60
C ILE A 525 -29.01 -15.56 -30.00
N GLU A 526 -28.98 -14.31 -30.50
CA GLU A 526 -30.15 -13.63 -31.02
C GLU A 526 -30.78 -14.40 -32.20
N PHE A 527 -29.95 -14.95 -33.09
CA PHE A 527 -30.40 -15.76 -34.22
C PHE A 527 -31.14 -17.03 -33.76
N TYR A 528 -30.58 -17.76 -32.78
CA TYR A 528 -31.19 -18.97 -32.20
C TYR A 528 -32.22 -18.68 -31.09
N ARG A 529 -32.52 -17.41 -30.81
CA ARG A 529 -33.46 -16.97 -29.74
C ARG A 529 -33.11 -17.53 -28.36
N GLY A 530 -31.82 -17.71 -28.08
CA GLY A 530 -31.32 -18.24 -26.80
C GLY A 530 -31.25 -19.76 -26.68
N ASP A 531 -31.80 -20.53 -27.63
CA ASP A 531 -31.77 -22.00 -27.62
C ASP A 531 -30.71 -22.50 -28.61
N LEU A 532 -29.44 -22.46 -28.17
CA LEU A 532 -28.29 -22.84 -29.00
C LEU A 532 -28.18 -24.37 -29.07
N PRO A 533 -27.97 -24.95 -30.27
CA PRO A 533 -27.66 -26.38 -30.40
C PRO A 533 -26.23 -26.73 -29.94
N PHE A 534 -25.38 -25.74 -29.70
CA PHE A 534 -23.97 -25.88 -29.29
C PHE A 534 -23.62 -25.00 -28.09
N LYS A 535 -22.42 -25.19 -27.54
CA LYS A 535 -21.86 -24.38 -26.47
C LYS A 535 -20.76 -23.46 -26.98
N ILE A 536 -20.81 -22.18 -26.60
CA ILE A 536 -19.75 -21.22 -26.95
C ILE A 536 -18.84 -21.02 -25.74
N ILE A 537 -17.54 -21.31 -25.91
CA ILE A 537 -16.49 -21.16 -24.89
C ILE A 537 -15.58 -20.02 -25.32
N ALA A 538 -15.42 -19.01 -24.45
CA ALA A 538 -14.50 -17.90 -24.66
C ALA A 538 -13.05 -18.38 -24.58
N VAL A 539 -12.18 -17.89 -25.46
CA VAL A 539 -10.72 -18.09 -25.37
C VAL A 539 -10.07 -16.72 -25.29
N THR A 540 -9.39 -16.37 -24.19
CA THR A 540 -8.87 -15.00 -23.98
C THR A 540 -7.56 -14.96 -23.19
N ALA A 541 -6.72 -13.96 -23.43
CA ALA A 541 -5.46 -13.76 -22.71
C ALA A 541 -5.63 -13.13 -21.31
N ASN A 542 -6.78 -12.52 -21.01
CA ASN A 542 -7.05 -11.84 -19.75
C ASN A 542 -8.37 -12.34 -19.16
N VAL A 543 -8.31 -12.95 -17.98
CA VAL A 543 -9.50 -13.37 -17.21
C VAL A 543 -9.51 -12.55 -15.92
N MET A 544 -10.07 -11.34 -15.97
CA MET A 544 -10.46 -10.62 -14.76
C MET A 544 -11.89 -11.01 -14.37
N LYS A 545 -12.23 -10.98 -13.08
CA LYS A 545 -13.58 -11.37 -12.60
C LYS A 545 -14.71 -10.60 -13.29
N ASP A 546 -14.48 -9.33 -13.61
CA ASP A 546 -15.45 -8.48 -14.30
C ASP A 546 -15.68 -8.92 -15.76
N ASP A 547 -14.65 -9.50 -16.40
CA ASP A 547 -14.75 -10.02 -17.77
C ASP A 547 -15.61 -11.29 -17.84
N PHE A 548 -15.60 -12.13 -16.80
CA PHE A 548 -16.41 -13.35 -16.75
C PHE A 548 -17.91 -13.05 -16.74
N VAL A 549 -18.32 -11.98 -16.05
CA VAL A 549 -19.71 -11.50 -16.05
C VAL A 549 -20.10 -11.06 -17.46
N LEU A 550 -19.23 -10.27 -18.11
CA LEU A 550 -19.46 -9.79 -19.47
C LEU A 550 -19.60 -10.94 -20.49
N TYR A 551 -18.76 -11.97 -20.39
CA TYR A 551 -18.81 -13.13 -21.29
C TYR A 551 -20.07 -13.97 -21.07
N ARG A 552 -20.47 -14.18 -19.81
CA ARG A 552 -21.74 -14.84 -19.47
C ARG A 552 -22.95 -14.07 -19.98
N GLU A 553 -22.94 -12.74 -19.89
CA GLU A 553 -24.01 -11.89 -20.46
C GLU A 553 -24.05 -11.93 -21.99
N SER A 554 -22.91 -12.17 -22.65
CA SER A 554 -22.87 -12.47 -24.09
C SER A 554 -23.26 -13.92 -24.43
N GLY A 555 -23.65 -14.70 -23.41
CA GLY A 555 -24.16 -16.06 -23.47
C GLY A 555 -23.14 -17.15 -23.81
N MET A 556 -21.87 -16.87 -23.53
CA MET A 556 -20.82 -17.88 -23.46
C MET A 556 -20.95 -18.68 -22.16
N VAL A 557 -20.66 -19.98 -22.20
CA VAL A 557 -20.89 -20.87 -21.06
C VAL A 557 -19.68 -21.02 -20.14
N ASP A 558 -18.47 -20.83 -20.68
CA ASP A 558 -17.20 -20.92 -19.98
C ASP A 558 -16.08 -20.09 -20.63
N VAL A 559 -14.93 -20.01 -19.96
CA VAL A 559 -13.73 -19.31 -20.43
C VAL A 559 -12.48 -20.19 -20.33
N LEU A 560 -11.64 -20.14 -21.35
CA LEU A 560 -10.30 -20.72 -21.40
C LEU A 560 -9.28 -19.57 -21.46
N SER A 561 -8.43 -19.47 -20.43
CA SER A 561 -7.33 -18.51 -20.45
C SER A 561 -6.21 -18.96 -21.38
N LYS A 562 -5.71 -18.07 -22.24
CA LYS A 562 -4.48 -18.29 -23.03
C LYS A 562 -3.25 -18.11 -22.12
N PRO A 563 -2.21 -18.97 -22.21
CA PRO A 563 -2.08 -20.10 -23.12
C PRO A 563 -3.00 -21.27 -22.73
N VAL A 564 -3.72 -21.80 -23.71
CA VAL A 564 -4.66 -22.91 -23.48
C VAL A 564 -3.85 -24.18 -23.18
N ASN A 565 -4.16 -24.81 -22.05
CA ASN A 565 -3.56 -26.08 -21.65
C ASN A 565 -4.47 -27.24 -22.04
N ILE A 566 -3.91 -28.32 -22.60
CA ILE A 566 -4.68 -29.50 -23.04
C ILE A 566 -5.54 -30.12 -21.92
N LYS A 567 -5.06 -30.14 -20.66
CA LYS A 567 -5.85 -30.62 -19.51
C LYS A 567 -7.05 -29.72 -19.22
N MET A 568 -6.86 -28.40 -19.32
CA MET A 568 -7.93 -27.42 -19.08
C MET A 568 -8.95 -27.42 -20.21
N LEU A 569 -8.49 -27.56 -21.46
CA LEU A 569 -9.34 -27.73 -22.63
C LEU A 569 -10.19 -28.99 -22.52
N SER A 570 -9.57 -30.15 -22.26
CA SER A 570 -10.26 -31.42 -22.03
C SER A 570 -11.29 -31.29 -20.91
N HIS A 571 -10.89 -30.78 -19.74
CA HIS A 571 -11.79 -30.60 -18.61
C HIS A 571 -13.01 -29.72 -18.96
N THR A 572 -12.80 -28.61 -19.67
CA THR A 572 -13.87 -27.70 -20.07
C THR A 572 -14.84 -28.35 -21.06
N LEU A 573 -14.32 -29.11 -22.03
CA LEU A 573 -15.16 -29.83 -22.99
C LEU A 573 -16.03 -30.88 -22.28
N HIS A 574 -15.45 -31.72 -21.42
CA HIS A 574 -16.22 -32.72 -20.69
C HIS A 574 -17.24 -32.10 -19.72
N LYS A 575 -16.92 -30.96 -19.10
CA LYS A 575 -17.84 -30.23 -18.21
C LYS A 575 -19.15 -29.83 -18.90
N HIS A 576 -19.10 -29.55 -20.20
CA HIS A 576 -20.23 -29.02 -20.97
C HIS A 576 -20.76 -30.01 -22.01
N LEU A 577 -20.37 -31.28 -21.92
CA LEU A 577 -20.76 -32.36 -22.83
C LEU A 577 -22.15 -32.95 -22.52
N ASN A 578 -22.76 -32.55 -21.39
CA ASN A 578 -24.06 -33.03 -20.90
C ASN A 578 -25.09 -31.92 -20.77
#